data_AF-A0A960J957-F1
#
_entry.id   AF-A0A960J957-F1
#
_cell.length_a   1.000
_cell.length_b   1.000
_cell.length_c   1.000
_cell.angle_alpha   90.00
_cell.angle_beta   90.00
_cell.angle_gamma   90.00
#
_symmetry.space_group_name_H-M   'P 1'
#
loop_
_entity.id
_entity.type
_entity.pdbx_description
1 polymer ?
#
loop_
_entity_poly.entity_id
_entity_poly.type
_entity_poly.pdbx_seq_one_letter_code
_entity_poly.pdbx_strand_id
1 'polypeptide(L)' 'NADSKDKKIGPGLAGIKDGKLPSGKEANEANMMENLNKGGNGMPAFEKLLSDEEKQSLIMYVKTL' A
#
# COMPACT_ATOMS: atom_id res chain seq x y z
N ASN A 1 3.94 12.36 -9.75
CA ASN A 1 4.76 11.24 -10.25
C ASN A 1 4.62 10.10 -9.26
N ALA A 2 3.80 9.09 -9.56
CA ALA A 2 3.46 8.00 -8.63
C ALA A 2 4.65 7.04 -8.37
N ASP A 3 5.65 7.07 -9.24
CA ASP A 3 6.86 6.25 -9.17
C ASP A 3 8.04 6.94 -8.46
N SER A 4 7.79 7.99 -7.65
CA SER A 4 8.90 8.71 -7.01
C SER A 4 9.57 7.85 -5.93
N LYS A 5 10.91 7.74 -5.99
CA LYS A 5 11.75 7.06 -5.01
C LYS A 5 12.02 7.91 -3.75
N ASP A 6 11.42 9.10 -3.68
CA ASP A 6 11.57 10.03 -2.56
C ASP A 6 11.00 9.47 -1.27
N LYS A 7 11.86 9.34 -0.27
CA LYS A 7 11.60 8.69 1.03
C LYS A 7 11.07 9.65 2.10
N LYS A 8 10.51 10.80 1.71
CA LYS A 8 10.11 11.86 2.67
C LYS A 8 8.87 11.49 3.50
N ILE A 9 7.98 10.63 2.99
CA ILE A 9 6.87 10.00 3.73
C ILE A 9 6.74 8.57 3.18
N GLY A 10 7.41 7.60 3.83
CA GLY A 10 7.41 6.19 3.40
C GLY A 10 8.08 5.93 2.03
N PRO A 11 8.30 4.66 1.67
CA PRO A 11 8.57 4.32 0.28
C PRO A 11 7.34 4.74 -0.56
N GLY A 12 7.56 5.43 -1.68
CA GLY A 12 6.50 5.67 -2.66
C GLY A 12 5.89 4.35 -3.15
N LEU A 13 4.83 4.41 -3.95
CA LEU A 13 4.18 3.22 -4.54
C LEU A 13 5.09 2.47 -5.55
N ALA A 14 6.32 2.96 -5.75
CA ALA A 14 7.39 2.31 -6.49
C ALA A 14 7.67 0.90 -5.94
N GLY A 15 7.47 -0.12 -6.77
CA GLY A 15 7.63 -1.54 -6.43
C GLY A 15 6.33 -2.35 -6.46
N ILE A 16 5.17 -1.69 -6.40
CA ILE A 16 3.86 -2.38 -6.51
C ILE A 16 3.67 -2.94 -7.93
N LYS A 17 4.11 -2.22 -8.97
CA LYS A 17 4.21 -2.73 -10.35
C LYS A 17 5.09 -3.97 -10.48
N ASP A 18 6.14 -4.04 -9.66
CA ASP A 18 7.07 -5.17 -9.63
C ASP A 18 6.52 -6.35 -8.80
N GLY A 19 5.28 -6.25 -8.33
CA GLY A 19 4.61 -7.27 -7.55
C GLY A 19 5.17 -7.43 -6.13
N LYS A 20 5.91 -6.45 -5.60
CA LYS A 20 6.55 -6.53 -4.29
C LYS A 20 6.25 -5.32 -3.41
N LEU A 21 5.86 -5.60 -2.18
CA LEU A 21 5.70 -4.59 -1.14
C LEU A 21 7.07 -4.22 -0.56
N PRO A 22 7.19 -3.02 0.05
CA PRO A 22 8.42 -2.60 0.71
C PRO A 22 8.85 -3.51 1.88
N SER A 23 7.93 -4.31 2.41
CA SER A 23 8.20 -5.34 3.41
C SER A 23 8.89 -6.59 2.83
N GLY A 24 9.08 -6.66 1.51
CA GLY A 24 9.59 -7.84 0.80
C GLY A 24 8.53 -8.90 0.50
N LYS A 25 7.30 -8.74 1.03
CA LYS A 25 6.16 -9.61 0.71
C LYS A 25 5.65 -9.34 -0.71
N GLU A 26 4.97 -10.32 -1.30
CA GLU A 26 4.25 -10.12 -2.56
C GLU A 26 3.17 -9.05 -2.42
N ALA A 27 3.03 -8.21 -3.44
CA ALA A 27 1.99 -7.20 -3.57
C ALA A 27 0.68 -7.86 -4.05
N ASN A 28 0.23 -8.89 -3.32
CA ASN A 28 -1.08 -9.50 -3.50
C ASN A 28 -2.11 -8.80 -2.59
N GLU A 29 -3.39 -8.99 -2.88
CA GLU A 29 -4.49 -8.28 -2.21
C GLU A 29 -4.51 -8.50 -0.70
N ALA A 30 -4.27 -9.74 -0.25
CA ALA A 30 -4.23 -10.06 1.18
C ALA A 30 -3.11 -9.30 1.91
N ASN A 31 -1.90 -9.26 1.33
CA ASN A 31 -0.77 -8.56 1.93
C ASN A 31 -0.91 -7.02 1.86
N MET A 32 -1.56 -6.50 0.82
CA MET A 32 -1.90 -5.07 0.73
C MET A 32 -2.93 -4.68 1.78
N MET A 33 -4.00 -5.47 1.92
CA MET A 33 -5.04 -5.28 2.94
C MET A 33 -4.44 -5.36 4.35
N GLU A 34 -3.55 -6.32 4.59
CA GLU A 34 -2.83 -6.43 5.86
C GLU A 34 -1.99 -5.18 6.15
N ASN A 35 -1.24 -4.67 5.18
CA ASN A 35 -0.45 -3.43 5.33
C ASN A 35 -1.35 -2.22 5.59
N LEU A 36 -2.48 -2.13 4.89
CA LEU A 36 -3.41 -1.02 5.05
C LEU A 36 -4.05 -1.03 6.44
N ASN A 37 -4.42 -2.21 6.94
CA ASN A 37 -4.98 -2.37 8.27
C ASN A 37 -3.93 -2.08 9.35
N LYS A 38 -2.75 -2.70 9.28
CA LYS A 38 -1.71 -2.59 10.32
C LYS A 38 -0.90 -1.30 10.26
N GLY A 39 -0.86 -0.64 9.09
CA GLY A 39 0.12 0.40 8.81
C GLY A 39 1.54 -0.15 8.69
N GLY A 40 2.48 0.69 8.27
CA GLY A 40 3.87 0.29 8.07
C GLY A 40 4.72 1.40 7.44
N ASN A 41 6.04 1.33 7.64
CA ASN A 41 7.02 2.28 7.06
C ASN A 41 6.69 3.78 7.27
N GLY A 42 6.16 4.12 8.45
CA GLY A 42 5.76 5.49 8.79
C GLY A 42 4.31 5.84 8.41
N MET A 43 3.57 4.91 7.81
CA MET A 43 2.14 5.04 7.53
C MET A 43 1.33 4.49 8.73
N PRO A 44 0.33 5.24 9.25
CA PRO A 44 -0.52 4.76 10.34
C PRO A 44 -1.43 3.61 9.89
N ALA A 45 -1.95 2.87 10.87
CA ALA A 45 -2.99 1.87 10.68
C ALA A 45 -4.31 2.53 10.23
N PHE A 46 -4.89 2.08 9.12
CA PHE A 46 -6.18 2.57 8.63
C PHE A 46 -7.35 1.63 8.92
N GLU A 47 -7.13 0.54 9.65
CA GLU A 47 -8.16 -0.48 9.94
C GLU A 47 -9.46 0.12 10.47
N LYS A 48 -9.36 1.11 11.36
CA LYS A 48 -10.49 1.79 12.01
C LYS A 48 -10.86 3.13 11.35
N LEU A 49 -10.12 3.56 10.34
CA LEU A 49 -10.31 4.83 9.65
C LEU A 49 -11.04 4.66 8.32
N LEU A 50 -10.87 3.51 7.68
CA LEU A 50 -11.45 3.19 6.38
C LEU A 50 -12.44 2.05 6.50
N SER A 51 -13.53 2.15 5.75
CA SER A 51 -14.50 1.09 5.54
C SER A 51 -13.93 0.05 4.58
N ASP A 52 -14.38 -1.21 4.66
CA ASP A 52 -13.80 -2.28 3.83
C ASP A 52 -13.91 -2.02 2.32
N GLU A 53 -14.97 -1.33 1.87
CA GLU A 53 -15.12 -0.86 0.48
C GLU A 53 -14.07 0.17 0.07
N GLU A 54 -13.72 1.09 0.97
CA GLU A 54 -12.68 2.10 0.72
C GLU A 54 -11.30 1.44 0.64
N LYS A 55 -11.05 0.46 1.51
CA LYS A 55 -9.81 -0.33 1.48
C LYS A 55 -9.66 -1.08 0.15
N GLN A 56 -10.72 -1.73 -0.32
CA GLN A 56 -10.70 -2.43 -1.61
C GLN A 56 -10.53 -1.45 -2.79
N SER A 57 -11.20 -0.31 -2.76
CA SER A 57 -11.09 0.72 -3.80
C SER A 57 -9.66 1.26 -3.90
N LEU A 58 -8.99 1.47 -2.75
CA LEU A 58 -7.58 1.87 -2.71
C LEU A 58 -6.66 0.78 -3.27
N ILE A 59 -6.85 -0.48 -2.87
CA ILE A 59 -6.05 -1.60 -3.39
C ILE A 59 -6.22 -1.72 -4.91
N MET A 60 -7.45 -1.59 -5.40
CA MET A 60 -7.74 -1.63 -6.84
C MET A 60 -7.01 -0.49 -7.56
N TYR A 61 -7.14 0.75 -7.09
CA TYR A 61 -6.45 1.89 -7.68
C TYR A 61 -4.93 1.67 -7.70
N VAL A 62 -4.37 1.18 -6.60
CA VAL A 62 -2.94 0.90 -6.45
C VAL A 62 -2.46 -0.20 -7.42
N LYS A 63 -3.30 -1.20 -7.74
CA LYS A 63 -3.01 -2.20 -8.78
C LYS A 63 -3.04 -1.62 -10.21
N THR A 64 -3.70 -0.49 -10.44
CA THR A 64 -3.79 0.15 -11.77
C THR A 64 -2.68 1.16 -12.06
N LEU A 65 -1.90 1.56 -11.04
CA LEU A 65 -0.84 2.54 -11.17
C LEU A 65 0.37 1.97 -11.91
#